data_AF-A0A235HJV3-F1
#
_entry.id   AF-A0A235HJV3-F1
#
_cell.length_a   1.000
_cell.length_b   1.000
_cell.length_c   1.000
_cell.angle_alpha   90.00
_cell.angle_beta   90.00
_cell.angle_gamma   90.00
#
_symmetry.space_group_name_H-M   'P 1'
#
loop_
_entity.id
_entity.type
_entity.pdbx_description
1 polymer ?
#
loop_
_entity_poly.entity_id
_entity_poly.type
_entity_poly.pdbx_seq_one_letter_code
_entity_poly.pdbx_strand_id
1 'polypeptide(L)'
;MGTAGYFELDTDALLAKIAQSAPVTTAQSATTITVNASGAPAGGVNAHFKLLVDGKTVGQATVDPAAKDYSFTTNLTADQAHKVQVQYDNDGSVNGQDRNLFVNKVTINGAAHSPTAANVTYDKGALDGKDVVKGQSSMWWGGTLVVDAPAKDFPAQTAPANTAITVNASGAAAGGVNAHFNLLVDGKAIGGATVGTAAKDFTFATNLTADQAHKVQVQYDNDAVVNGQDRSLFVNKVTINGHAVAPTASNVTYDKGALDGKDVVKGQAGLWWNGTLVVDADKSWFPSAGTGAVASALSAGHSAAQSADGQDTVWQHLVAQGLEAAPSHGDHATSFYDVVPPVDAYAHAAALLEHHPDPLHPLDAV
;
A
#
# COMPACT_ATOMS: atom_id res chain seq x y z
N MET A 1 -35.87 -43.84 42.54
CA MET A 1 -36.18 -42.77 41.56
C MET A 1 -34.93 -41.95 41.39
N GLY A 2 -34.17 -42.15 40.30
CA GLY A 2 -32.97 -41.39 40.00
C GLY A 2 -33.26 -40.46 38.84
N THR A 3 -33.21 -39.15 39.07
CA THR A 3 -33.38 -38.12 38.06
C THR A 3 -32.02 -37.88 37.41
N ALA A 4 -31.92 -38.22 36.13
CA ALA A 4 -30.75 -37.96 35.30
C ALA A 4 -30.57 -36.44 35.13
N GLY A 5 -29.40 -35.93 35.51
CA GLY A 5 -28.98 -34.56 35.19
C GLY A 5 -28.67 -34.45 33.71
N TYR A 6 -29.51 -33.75 32.97
CA TYR A 6 -29.18 -33.29 31.63
C TYR A 6 -28.26 -32.08 31.78
N PHE A 7 -27.03 -32.20 31.29
CA PHE A 7 -26.18 -31.04 31.03
C PHE A 7 -26.90 -30.18 29.99
N GLU A 8 -27.38 -29.02 30.42
CA GLU A 8 -27.84 -27.98 29.51
C GLU A 8 -26.60 -27.52 28.74
N LEU A 9 -26.51 -27.90 27.47
CA LEU A 9 -25.51 -27.34 26.56
C LEU A 9 -25.83 -25.85 26.47
N ASP A 10 -25.03 -25.03 27.15
CA ASP A 10 -25.09 -23.58 27.06
C ASP A 10 -24.84 -23.18 25.60
N THR A 11 -25.94 -23.04 24.87
CA THR A 11 -25.95 -22.66 23.46
C THR A 11 -25.37 -21.27 23.26
N ASP A 12 -25.44 -20.39 24.26
CA ASP A 12 -24.89 -19.04 24.19
C ASP A 12 -23.36 -19.08 24.35
N ALA A 13 -22.82 -19.94 25.22
CA ALA A 13 -21.38 -20.21 25.29
C ALA A 13 -20.84 -20.88 24.02
N LEU A 14 -21.65 -21.73 23.37
CA LEU A 14 -21.29 -22.33 22.08
C LEU A 14 -21.33 -21.29 20.95
N LEU A 15 -22.34 -20.42 20.91
CA LEU A 15 -22.47 -19.31 19.96
C LEU A 15 -21.36 -18.28 20.13
N ALA A 16 -20.94 -17.98 21.36
CA ALA A 16 -19.82 -17.09 21.65
C ALA A 16 -18.47 -17.67 21.19
N LYS A 17 -18.26 -18.99 21.34
CA LYS A 17 -17.08 -19.68 20.80
C LYS A 17 -17.08 -19.75 19.28
N ILE A 18 -18.24 -19.90 18.65
CA ILE A 18 -18.39 -19.85 17.17
C ILE A 18 -18.16 -18.42 16.66
N ALA A 19 -18.61 -17.39 17.38
CA ALA A 19 -18.38 -15.98 17.03
C ALA A 19 -16.90 -15.56 17.17
N GLN A 20 -16.17 -16.11 18.16
CA GLN A 20 -14.71 -15.92 18.30
C GLN A 20 -13.87 -16.74 17.30
N SER A 21 -14.48 -17.71 16.60
CA SER A 21 -13.83 -18.51 15.56
C SER A 21 -14.27 -18.15 14.14
N ALA A 22 -15.09 -17.10 13.99
CA ALA A 22 -15.27 -16.45 12.70
C ALA A 22 -13.89 -15.93 12.23
N PRO A 23 -13.42 -16.27 11.02
CA PRO A 23 -12.16 -15.74 10.53
C PRO A 23 -12.26 -14.22 10.51
N VAL A 24 -11.38 -13.55 11.26
CA VAL A 24 -11.12 -12.14 11.04
C VAL A 24 -10.69 -12.04 9.59
N THR A 25 -11.56 -11.53 8.72
CA THR A 25 -11.24 -11.29 7.32
C THR A 25 -10.12 -10.26 7.31
N THR A 26 -8.88 -10.72 7.25
CA THR A 26 -7.72 -9.85 7.17
C THR A 26 -7.78 -9.16 5.80
N ALA A 27 -7.63 -7.84 5.80
CA ALA A 27 -7.72 -7.05 4.58
C ALA A 27 -6.63 -7.55 3.61
N GLN A 28 -7.02 -7.85 2.37
CA GLN A 28 -6.06 -8.15 1.31
C GLN A 28 -5.75 -6.88 0.50
N SER A 29 -4.53 -6.76 0.04
CA SER A 29 -4.05 -5.64 -0.78
C SER A 29 -3.37 -6.15 -2.05
N ALA A 30 -3.68 -5.50 -3.17
CA ALA A 30 -3.00 -5.78 -4.42
C ALA A 30 -1.53 -5.38 -4.28
N THR A 31 -0.65 -6.35 -4.47
CA THR A 31 0.79 -6.22 -4.32
C THR A 31 1.46 -6.44 -5.67
N THR A 32 2.29 -5.50 -6.07
CA THR A 32 3.15 -5.65 -7.25
C THR A 32 4.54 -6.09 -6.82
N ILE A 33 5.01 -7.21 -7.38
CA ILE A 33 6.34 -7.75 -7.17
C ILE A 33 7.07 -7.73 -8.51
N THR A 34 8.20 -7.03 -8.56
CA THR A 34 9.06 -6.96 -9.73
C THR A 34 10.40 -7.61 -9.45
N VAL A 35 10.78 -8.57 -10.28
CA VAL A 35 12.09 -9.22 -10.23
C VAL A 35 12.91 -8.69 -11.41
N ASN A 36 14.01 -7.97 -11.13
CA ASN A 36 14.98 -7.63 -12.14
C ASN A 36 15.97 -8.80 -12.27
N ALA A 37 15.98 -9.48 -13.41
CA ALA A 37 16.79 -10.67 -13.60
C ALA A 37 17.28 -10.84 -15.04
N SER A 38 18.36 -11.61 -15.20
CA SER A 38 18.87 -12.14 -16.46
C SER A 38 19.29 -13.59 -16.29
N GLY A 39 19.65 -14.27 -17.37
CA GLY A 39 20.19 -15.62 -17.30
C GLY A 39 21.23 -15.96 -18.36
N ALA A 40 22.08 -16.93 -18.04
CA ALA A 40 22.92 -17.58 -19.03
C ALA A 40 22.19 -18.82 -19.57
N PRO A 41 22.00 -18.96 -20.90
CA PRO A 41 21.42 -20.17 -21.46
C PRO A 41 22.42 -21.33 -21.50
N ALA A 42 21.89 -22.56 -21.44
CA ALA A 42 22.61 -23.77 -21.81
C ALA A 42 21.77 -24.60 -22.78
N GLY A 43 22.39 -25.05 -23.88
CA GLY A 43 21.71 -25.84 -24.90
C GLY A 43 20.59 -25.07 -25.62
N GLY A 44 20.71 -23.74 -25.73
CA GLY A 44 19.69 -22.88 -26.33
C GLY A 44 18.45 -22.62 -25.47
N VAL A 45 18.44 -23.10 -24.22
CA VAL A 45 17.35 -22.88 -23.27
C VAL A 45 17.80 -21.92 -22.18
N ASN A 46 17.03 -20.85 -22.01
CA ASN A 46 17.23 -19.82 -20.99
C ASN A 46 16.83 -20.30 -19.59
N ALA A 47 17.37 -19.66 -18.56
CA ALA A 47 16.91 -19.85 -17.18
C ALA A 47 15.42 -19.47 -17.05
N HIS A 48 14.71 -20.19 -16.21
CA HIS A 48 13.30 -20.00 -15.89
C HIS A 48 13.16 -19.96 -14.38
N PHE A 49 12.29 -19.08 -13.88
CA PHE A 49 11.97 -19.03 -12.47
C PHE A 49 10.47 -19.00 -12.25
N LYS A 50 10.05 -19.57 -11.11
CA LYS A 50 8.73 -19.32 -10.53
C LYS A 50 8.84 -18.24 -9.46
N LEU A 51 7.90 -17.31 -9.44
CA LEU A 51 7.69 -16.42 -8.31
C LEU A 51 6.67 -17.07 -7.38
N LEU A 52 7.04 -17.25 -6.12
CA LEU A 52 6.15 -17.71 -5.07
C LEU A 52 6.04 -16.65 -3.97
N VAL A 53 4.92 -16.64 -3.28
CA VAL A 53 4.74 -15.91 -2.02
C VAL A 53 4.19 -16.89 -0.99
N ASP A 54 4.87 -17.00 0.15
CA ASP A 54 4.55 -17.97 1.22
C ASP A 54 4.36 -19.40 0.70
N GLY A 55 5.24 -19.82 -0.22
CA GLY A 55 5.21 -21.15 -0.85
C GLY A 55 4.14 -21.32 -1.93
N LYS A 56 3.34 -20.30 -2.25
CA LYS A 56 2.33 -20.35 -3.31
C LYS A 56 2.80 -19.66 -4.58
N THR A 57 2.74 -20.34 -5.71
CA THR A 57 3.10 -19.76 -7.02
C THR A 57 2.17 -18.60 -7.38
N VAL A 58 2.76 -17.43 -7.66
CA VAL A 58 2.11 -16.21 -8.14
C VAL A 58 2.29 -16.06 -9.65
N GLY A 59 3.43 -16.51 -10.19
CA GLY A 59 3.74 -16.41 -11.60
C GLY A 59 5.05 -17.09 -11.95
N GLN A 60 5.48 -16.97 -13.19
CA GLN A 60 6.75 -17.53 -13.67
C GLN A 60 7.24 -16.76 -14.89
N ALA A 61 8.54 -16.83 -15.17
CA ALA A 61 9.14 -16.22 -16.35
C ALA A 61 10.41 -16.94 -16.80
N THR A 62 10.65 -16.94 -18.11
CA THR A 62 11.95 -17.26 -18.70
C THR A 62 12.76 -15.99 -18.85
N VAL A 63 14.00 -16.00 -18.36
CA VAL A 63 14.86 -14.82 -18.35
C VAL A 63 15.68 -14.66 -19.62
N ASP A 64 15.86 -13.43 -20.09
CA ASP A 64 16.74 -13.14 -21.22
C ASP A 64 18.19 -12.98 -20.76
N PRO A 65 19.19 -13.02 -21.67
CA PRO A 65 20.58 -12.72 -21.32
C PRO A 65 20.79 -11.30 -20.78
N ALA A 66 19.98 -10.34 -21.24
CA ALA A 66 19.99 -8.98 -20.74
C ALA A 66 19.02 -8.84 -19.56
N ALA A 67 19.46 -8.14 -18.51
CA ALA A 67 18.63 -7.92 -17.34
C ALA A 67 17.43 -7.05 -17.66
N LYS A 68 16.24 -7.49 -17.23
CA LYS A 68 15.02 -6.71 -17.31
C LYS A 68 14.07 -7.01 -16.16
N ASP A 69 13.06 -6.18 -16.04
CA ASP A 69 12.03 -6.30 -15.03
C ASP A 69 10.94 -7.29 -15.45
N TYR A 70 10.65 -8.24 -14.57
CA TYR A 70 9.52 -9.18 -14.67
C TYR A 70 8.55 -8.85 -13.53
N SER A 71 7.37 -8.32 -13.88
CA SER A 71 6.40 -7.83 -12.91
C SER A 71 5.19 -8.75 -12.77
N PHE A 72 4.79 -8.99 -11.52
CA PHE A 72 3.69 -9.86 -11.16
C PHE A 72 2.80 -9.17 -10.13
N THR A 73 1.49 -9.41 -10.20
CA THR A 73 0.52 -8.85 -9.26
C THR A 73 -0.21 -9.96 -8.53
N THR A 74 -0.35 -9.85 -7.21
CA THR A 74 -1.11 -10.79 -6.37
C THR A 74 -1.78 -10.06 -5.21
N ASN A 75 -2.86 -10.62 -4.66
CA ASN A 75 -3.49 -10.09 -3.46
C ASN A 75 -2.92 -10.81 -2.24
N LEU A 76 -2.29 -10.05 -1.34
CA LEU A 76 -1.69 -10.56 -0.11
C LEU A 76 -2.33 -9.92 1.10
N THR A 77 -2.20 -10.57 2.25
CA THR A 77 -2.68 -10.01 3.50
C THR A 77 -1.92 -8.72 3.81
N ALA A 78 -2.66 -7.65 4.04
CA ALA A 78 -2.07 -6.36 4.38
C ALA A 78 -1.42 -6.39 5.77
N ASP A 79 -0.43 -5.52 5.94
CA ASP A 79 0.26 -5.24 7.19
C ASP A 79 0.86 -6.50 7.86
N GLN A 80 1.18 -7.50 7.04
CA GLN A 80 1.83 -8.74 7.45
C GLN A 80 3.12 -8.97 6.66
N ALA A 81 4.10 -9.58 7.33
CA ALA A 81 5.32 -10.01 6.66
C ALA A 81 5.03 -11.24 5.79
N HIS A 82 5.67 -11.30 4.63
CA HIS A 82 5.54 -12.40 3.69
C HIS A 82 6.92 -12.84 3.19
N LYS A 83 7.03 -14.11 2.80
CA LYS A 83 8.20 -14.64 2.12
C LYS A 83 8.01 -14.50 0.62
N VAL A 84 8.75 -13.62 -0.04
CA VAL A 84 8.77 -13.51 -1.51
C VAL A 84 9.91 -14.37 -2.03
N GLN A 85 9.62 -15.27 -2.96
CA GLN A 85 10.50 -16.39 -3.30
C GLN A 85 10.70 -16.48 -4.81
N VAL A 86 11.93 -16.35 -5.26
CA VAL A 86 12.33 -16.55 -6.67
C VAL A 86 12.95 -17.93 -6.78
N GLN A 87 12.19 -18.89 -7.30
CA GLN A 87 12.61 -20.27 -7.45
C GLN A 87 13.17 -20.51 -8.85
N TYR A 88 14.48 -20.71 -8.94
CA TYR A 88 15.16 -21.17 -10.14
C TYR A 88 14.94 -22.69 -10.31
N ASP A 89 14.12 -23.08 -11.29
CA ASP A 89 13.53 -24.42 -11.34
C ASP A 89 13.96 -25.26 -12.56
N ASN A 90 14.72 -24.69 -13.49
CA ASN A 90 15.21 -25.40 -14.67
C ASN A 90 16.74 -25.37 -14.78
N ASP A 91 17.45 -25.45 -13.66
CA ASP A 91 18.90 -25.63 -13.65
C ASP A 91 19.35 -26.84 -14.49
N GLY A 92 20.51 -26.71 -15.12
CA GLY A 92 21.11 -27.79 -15.89
C GLY A 92 22.23 -27.35 -16.83
N SER A 93 23.15 -28.28 -17.07
CA SER A 93 24.28 -28.11 -17.98
C SER A 93 24.08 -28.90 -19.28
N VAL A 94 24.47 -28.30 -20.41
CA VAL A 94 24.42 -28.93 -21.74
C VAL A 94 25.70 -28.57 -22.50
N ASN A 95 26.43 -29.57 -22.99
CA ASN A 95 27.67 -29.39 -23.77
C ASN A 95 28.71 -28.49 -23.08
N GLY A 96 28.83 -28.57 -21.75
CA GLY A 96 29.75 -27.73 -20.97
C GLY A 96 29.30 -26.29 -20.76
N GLN A 97 28.15 -25.88 -21.31
CA GLN A 97 27.48 -24.65 -20.91
C GLN A 97 26.64 -24.91 -19.67
N ASP A 98 26.57 -23.92 -18.80
CA ASP A 98 25.82 -24.01 -17.56
C ASP A 98 24.70 -22.96 -17.55
N ARG A 99 23.47 -23.41 -17.29
CA ARG A 99 22.33 -22.51 -17.25
C ARG A 99 22.33 -21.84 -15.89
N ASN A 100 22.16 -20.54 -15.87
CA ASN A 100 22.27 -19.76 -14.64
C ASN A 100 21.23 -18.66 -14.57
N LEU A 101 20.72 -18.40 -13.37
CA LEU A 101 19.83 -17.26 -13.10
C LEU A 101 20.61 -16.19 -12.30
N PHE A 102 20.49 -14.94 -12.73
CA PHE A 102 21.04 -13.79 -12.03
C PHE A 102 19.90 -12.86 -11.63
N VAL A 103 19.67 -12.70 -10.33
CA VAL A 103 18.69 -11.76 -9.79
C VAL A 103 19.45 -10.52 -9.33
N ASN A 104 19.10 -9.35 -9.84
CA ASN A 104 19.77 -8.10 -9.45
C ASN A 104 19.03 -7.37 -8.34
N LYS A 105 17.69 -7.49 -8.32
CA LYS A 105 16.82 -6.78 -7.38
C LYS A 105 15.43 -7.41 -7.34
N VAL A 106 14.82 -7.47 -6.16
CA VAL A 106 13.39 -7.73 -6.00
C VAL A 106 12.74 -6.46 -5.46
N THR A 107 11.68 -5.99 -6.09
CA THR A 107 10.95 -4.78 -5.67
C THR A 107 9.52 -5.15 -5.30
N ILE A 108 9.07 -4.79 -4.10
CA ILE A 108 7.74 -5.09 -3.56
C ILE A 108 7.05 -3.76 -3.29
N ASN A 109 5.98 -3.43 -4.03
CA ASN A 109 5.28 -2.13 -3.92
C ASN A 109 6.22 -0.91 -3.91
N GLY A 110 7.29 -0.97 -4.71
CA GLY A 110 8.33 0.08 -4.78
C GLY A 110 9.47 -0.05 -3.78
N ALA A 111 9.34 -0.87 -2.73
CA ALA A 111 10.41 -1.17 -1.78
C ALA A 111 11.42 -2.16 -2.41
N ALA A 112 12.65 -1.70 -2.61
CA ALA A 112 13.72 -2.48 -3.23
C ALA A 112 14.48 -3.34 -2.19
N HIS A 113 14.66 -4.61 -2.52
CA HIS A 113 15.48 -5.57 -1.78
C HIS A 113 16.66 -6.01 -2.65
N SER A 114 17.87 -5.79 -2.13
CA SER A 114 19.08 -6.36 -2.72
C SER A 114 19.10 -7.89 -2.50
N PRO A 115 19.47 -8.70 -3.50
CA PRO A 115 19.65 -10.15 -3.34
C PRO A 115 20.66 -10.52 -2.25
N THR A 116 21.55 -9.60 -1.87
CA THR A 116 22.57 -9.78 -0.81
C THR A 116 22.18 -9.10 0.52
N ALA A 117 20.96 -8.57 0.63
CA ALA A 117 20.51 -7.95 1.87
C ALA A 117 20.38 -8.97 3.01
N ALA A 118 20.44 -8.51 4.25
CA ALA A 118 20.44 -9.37 5.43
C ALA A 118 19.14 -10.19 5.61
N ASN A 119 18.03 -9.73 5.05
CA ASN A 119 16.74 -10.42 5.04
C ASN A 119 16.57 -11.35 3.81
N VAL A 120 17.65 -11.62 3.07
CA VAL A 120 17.61 -12.50 1.90
C VAL A 120 18.47 -13.73 2.14
N THR A 121 17.88 -14.89 1.85
CA THR A 121 18.55 -16.20 1.91
C THR A 121 18.42 -16.92 0.60
N TYR A 122 19.26 -17.92 0.36
CA TYR A 122 19.19 -18.78 -0.81
C TYR A 122 19.20 -20.23 -0.34
N ASP A 123 18.06 -20.90 -0.51
CA ASP A 123 17.89 -22.31 -0.22
C ASP A 123 18.20 -23.12 -1.49
N LYS A 124 19.34 -23.81 -1.50
CA LYS A 124 19.81 -24.53 -2.69
C LYS A 124 19.03 -25.84 -2.82
N GLY A 125 18.63 -26.18 -4.05
CA GLY A 125 17.87 -27.37 -4.34
C GLY A 125 16.38 -27.22 -3.99
N ALA A 126 15.87 -28.16 -3.19
CA ALA A 126 14.49 -28.11 -2.74
C ALA A 126 14.30 -26.98 -1.73
N LEU A 127 13.14 -26.30 -1.77
CA LEU A 127 12.76 -25.34 -0.73
C LEU A 127 12.37 -26.10 0.55
N ASP A 128 13.35 -26.51 1.33
CA ASP A 128 13.19 -27.37 2.51
C ASP A 128 13.98 -26.90 3.75
N GLY A 129 14.74 -25.81 3.63
CA GLY A 129 15.47 -25.18 4.70
C GLY A 129 16.79 -25.87 5.09
N LYS A 130 17.27 -26.88 4.34
CA LYS A 130 18.48 -27.61 4.71
C LYS A 130 19.77 -26.97 4.21
N ASP A 131 19.79 -26.51 2.95
CA ASP A 131 21.00 -26.00 2.27
C ASP A 131 20.96 -24.47 2.11
N VAL A 132 20.54 -23.79 3.18
CA VAL A 132 20.32 -22.34 3.21
C VAL A 132 21.64 -21.60 3.40
N VAL A 133 21.95 -20.72 2.46
CA VAL A 133 23.07 -19.78 2.53
C VAL A 133 22.57 -18.33 2.53
N LYS A 134 23.47 -17.37 2.76
CA LYS A 134 23.13 -15.94 2.59
C LYS A 134 22.70 -15.68 1.14
N GLY A 135 21.75 -14.76 0.98
CA GLY A 135 21.28 -14.33 -0.33
C GLY A 135 22.44 -13.86 -1.21
N GLN A 136 22.31 -14.13 -2.51
CA GLN A 136 23.27 -13.74 -3.53
C GLN A 136 22.55 -13.48 -4.85
N SER A 137 23.19 -12.70 -5.72
CA SER A 137 22.64 -12.38 -7.04
C SER A 137 22.71 -13.59 -8.00
N SER A 138 23.84 -14.28 -8.00
CA SER A 138 24.08 -15.41 -8.89
C SER A 138 23.56 -16.71 -8.28
N MET A 139 22.55 -17.30 -8.92
CA MET A 139 22.01 -18.61 -8.57
C MET A 139 22.58 -19.66 -9.52
N TRP A 140 23.74 -20.19 -9.15
CA TRP A 140 24.49 -21.18 -9.94
C TRP A 140 23.90 -22.59 -9.93
N TRP A 141 22.91 -22.81 -9.06
CA TRP A 141 22.24 -24.09 -8.91
C TRP A 141 20.74 -23.87 -8.83
N GLY A 142 19.95 -24.89 -9.16
CA GLY A 142 18.53 -24.89 -8.86
C GLY A 142 18.30 -24.59 -7.37
N GLY A 143 17.27 -23.81 -7.05
CA GLY A 143 17.01 -23.39 -5.67
C GLY A 143 16.13 -22.16 -5.59
N THR A 144 15.95 -21.63 -4.39
CA THR A 144 15.02 -20.54 -4.12
C THR A 144 15.70 -19.39 -3.38
N LEU A 145 15.76 -18.22 -4.01
CA LEU A 145 16.12 -16.98 -3.33
C LEU A 145 14.90 -16.47 -2.56
N VAL A 146 15.00 -16.36 -1.25
CA VAL A 146 13.90 -16.00 -0.35
C VAL A 146 14.17 -14.63 0.25
N VAL A 147 13.27 -13.69 0.00
CA VAL A 147 13.22 -12.38 0.65
C VAL A 147 12.23 -12.48 1.81
N ASP A 148 12.71 -12.38 3.04
CA ASP A 148 11.89 -12.17 4.23
C ASP A 148 11.43 -10.71 4.24
N ALA A 149 10.33 -10.43 3.55
CA ALA A 149 9.83 -9.08 3.33
C ALA A 149 9.00 -8.61 4.54
N PRO A 150 9.38 -7.48 5.19
CA PRO A 150 8.67 -6.99 6.37
C PRO A 150 7.27 -6.47 6.01
N ALA A 151 6.38 -6.45 7.02
CA ALA A 151 4.99 -6.00 6.89
C ALA A 151 4.81 -4.63 6.21
N LYS A 152 5.76 -3.71 6.43
CA LYS A 152 5.74 -2.37 5.81
C LYS A 152 5.80 -2.37 4.28
N ASP A 153 6.20 -3.48 3.66
CA ASP A 153 6.25 -3.61 2.20
C ASP A 153 4.88 -4.06 1.63
N PHE A 154 3.94 -4.44 2.50
CA PHE A 154 2.58 -4.88 2.17
C PHE A 154 1.55 -3.99 2.88
N PRO A 155 1.59 -2.65 2.69
CA PRO A 155 0.67 -1.77 3.38
C PRO A 155 -0.78 -2.11 3.00
N ALA A 156 -1.70 -1.94 3.95
CA ALA A 156 -3.13 -1.94 3.64
C ALA A 156 -3.42 -0.91 2.55
N GLN A 157 -3.84 -1.40 1.39
CA GLN A 157 -4.34 -0.54 0.33
C GLN A 157 -5.75 -0.11 0.72
N THR A 158 -5.91 1.20 0.83
CA THR A 158 -7.20 1.83 1.03
C THR A 158 -8.09 1.51 -0.17
N ALA A 159 -9.19 0.81 0.12
CA ALA A 159 -10.13 0.38 -0.91
C ALA A 159 -10.58 1.59 -1.75
N PRO A 160 -10.75 1.42 -3.08
CA PRO A 160 -11.26 2.50 -3.91
C PRO A 160 -12.61 3.01 -3.37
N ALA A 161 -12.72 4.31 -3.14
CA ALA A 161 -13.96 4.94 -2.75
C ALA A 161 -14.68 5.45 -4.01
N ASN A 162 -15.99 5.17 -4.10
CA ASN A 162 -16.82 5.78 -5.12
C ASN A 162 -16.81 7.29 -4.93
N THR A 163 -16.20 8.00 -5.87
CA THR A 163 -16.00 9.44 -5.86
C THR A 163 -16.96 10.07 -6.85
N ALA A 164 -17.75 11.03 -6.38
CA ALA A 164 -18.56 11.88 -7.23
C ALA A 164 -17.81 13.17 -7.53
N ILE A 165 -17.65 13.48 -8.82
CA ILE A 165 -17.05 14.71 -9.31
C ILE A 165 -18.09 15.46 -10.13
N THR A 166 -18.43 16.68 -9.70
CA THR A 166 -19.38 17.55 -10.38
C THR A 166 -18.66 18.77 -10.93
N VAL A 167 -18.80 19.02 -12.23
CA VAL A 167 -18.30 20.24 -12.89
C VAL A 167 -19.50 21.13 -13.18
N ASN A 168 -19.55 22.32 -12.59
CA ASN A 168 -20.49 23.36 -12.98
C ASN A 168 -19.88 24.18 -14.12
N ALA A 169 -20.45 24.07 -15.31
CA ALA A 169 -19.91 24.72 -16.50
C ALA A 169 -20.98 25.24 -17.46
N SER A 170 -20.60 26.25 -18.24
CA SER A 170 -21.30 26.78 -19.41
C SER A 170 -20.32 27.01 -20.56
N GLY A 171 -20.82 27.35 -21.73
CA GLY A 171 -19.97 27.66 -22.88
C GLY A 171 -20.56 28.70 -23.82
N ALA A 172 -19.67 29.25 -24.65
CA ALA A 172 -20.01 30.01 -25.84
C ALA A 172 -19.86 29.10 -27.06
N ALA A 173 -20.84 29.13 -27.96
CA ALA A 173 -20.80 28.38 -29.20
C ALA A 173 -20.14 29.18 -30.33
N ALA A 174 -19.44 28.48 -31.22
CA ALA A 174 -18.96 29.03 -32.48
C ALA A 174 -19.37 28.10 -33.62
N GLY A 175 -19.92 28.67 -34.70
CA GLY A 175 -20.38 27.89 -35.85
C GLY A 175 -21.53 26.92 -35.52
N GLY A 176 -22.37 27.24 -34.53
CA GLY A 176 -23.46 26.37 -34.07
C GLY A 176 -23.02 25.17 -33.23
N VAL A 177 -21.72 25.05 -32.92
CA VAL A 177 -21.18 23.96 -32.09
C VAL A 177 -20.78 24.53 -30.73
N ASN A 178 -21.29 23.89 -29.68
CA ASN A 178 -21.04 24.22 -28.28
C ASN A 178 -19.66 23.70 -27.81
N ALA A 179 -19.13 24.31 -26.75
CA ALA A 179 -17.93 23.81 -26.09
C ALA A 179 -18.15 22.40 -25.52
N HIS A 180 -17.12 21.56 -25.60
CA HIS A 180 -17.08 20.21 -25.08
C HIS A 180 -15.88 20.06 -24.15
N PHE A 181 -16.01 19.27 -23.09
CA PHE A 181 -14.88 18.92 -22.23
C PHE A 181 -14.85 17.43 -21.91
N ASN A 182 -13.64 16.90 -21.73
CA ASN A 182 -13.42 15.62 -21.06
C ASN A 182 -13.10 15.85 -19.58
N LEU A 183 -13.64 15.01 -18.71
CA LEU A 183 -13.21 14.92 -17.32
C LEU A 183 -12.19 13.78 -17.20
N LEU A 184 -11.00 14.12 -16.71
CA LEU A 184 -9.93 13.17 -16.45
C LEU A 184 -9.62 13.14 -14.95
N VAL A 185 -9.15 12.00 -14.47
CA VAL A 185 -8.51 11.87 -13.17
C VAL A 185 -7.16 11.21 -13.37
N ASP A 186 -6.10 11.84 -12.87
CA ASP A 186 -4.70 11.38 -13.03
C ASP A 186 -4.33 11.08 -14.49
N GLY A 187 -4.81 11.91 -15.42
CA GLY A 187 -4.57 11.78 -16.85
C GLY A 187 -5.46 10.75 -17.56
N LYS A 188 -6.37 10.06 -16.85
CA LYS A 188 -7.29 9.09 -17.44
C LYS A 188 -8.71 9.67 -17.58
N ALA A 189 -9.25 9.66 -18.80
CA ALA A 189 -10.62 10.09 -19.04
C ALA A 189 -11.65 9.19 -18.34
N ILE A 190 -12.59 9.80 -17.64
CA ILE A 190 -13.72 9.15 -16.95
C ILE A 190 -15.08 9.52 -17.53
N GLY A 191 -15.12 10.51 -18.43
CA GLY A 191 -16.33 10.95 -19.14
C GLY A 191 -16.12 12.29 -19.83
N GLY A 192 -17.17 12.82 -20.44
CA GLY A 192 -17.16 14.14 -21.07
C GLY A 192 -18.56 14.71 -21.24
N ALA A 193 -18.67 16.00 -21.53
CA ALA A 193 -19.95 16.67 -21.74
C ALA A 193 -19.83 17.88 -22.69
N THR A 194 -20.91 18.14 -23.43
CA THR A 194 -21.11 19.37 -24.21
C THR A 194 -21.91 20.37 -23.39
N VAL A 195 -21.42 21.61 -23.27
CA VAL A 195 -22.00 22.65 -22.41
C VAL A 195 -22.79 23.69 -23.21
N GLY A 196 -23.97 24.07 -22.71
CA GLY A 196 -24.76 25.15 -23.28
C GLY A 196 -24.42 26.51 -22.69
N THR A 197 -25.15 27.54 -23.09
CA THR A 197 -24.96 28.92 -22.60
C THR A 197 -25.30 29.08 -21.11
N ALA A 198 -26.28 28.33 -20.61
CA ALA A 198 -26.64 28.32 -19.19
C ALA A 198 -25.73 27.35 -18.42
N ALA A 199 -25.20 27.81 -17.29
CA ALA A 199 -24.40 26.98 -16.39
C ALA A 199 -25.22 25.82 -15.82
N LYS A 200 -24.64 24.62 -15.86
CA LYS A 200 -25.25 23.39 -15.35
C LYS A 200 -24.20 22.51 -14.69
N ASP A 201 -24.66 21.65 -13.79
CA ASP A 201 -23.85 20.62 -13.14
C ASP A 201 -23.77 19.37 -14.01
N PHE A 202 -22.55 18.89 -14.24
CA PHE A 202 -22.25 17.63 -14.90
C PHE A 202 -21.54 16.72 -13.90
N THR A 203 -22.19 15.63 -13.48
CA THR A 203 -21.68 14.74 -12.43
C THR A 203 -21.21 13.42 -13.02
N PHE A 204 -20.02 13.01 -12.61
CA PHE A 204 -19.36 11.77 -13.01
C PHE A 204 -18.99 10.98 -11.76
N ALA A 205 -19.14 9.65 -11.83
CA ALA A 205 -18.74 8.75 -10.76
C ALA A 205 -17.52 7.94 -11.21
N THR A 206 -16.55 7.78 -10.33
CA THR A 206 -15.37 6.95 -10.56
C THR A 206 -14.87 6.36 -9.24
N ASN A 207 -14.21 5.21 -9.28
CA ASN A 207 -13.57 4.63 -8.11
C ASN A 207 -12.11 5.11 -8.05
N LEU A 208 -11.78 5.88 -7.02
CA LEU A 208 -10.43 6.40 -6.79
C LEU A 208 -9.86 5.80 -5.51
N THR A 209 -8.55 5.57 -5.49
CA THR A 209 -7.87 5.05 -4.31
C THR A 209 -8.04 6.03 -3.16
N ALA A 210 -8.60 5.57 -2.04
CA ALA A 210 -8.80 6.44 -0.90
C ALA A 210 -7.45 6.82 -0.24
N ASP A 211 -7.45 7.88 0.57
CA ASP A 211 -6.32 8.45 1.29
C ASP A 211 -5.10 8.79 0.41
N GLN A 212 -5.32 8.98 -0.89
CA GLN A 212 -4.34 9.48 -1.86
C GLN A 212 -4.81 10.78 -2.50
N ALA A 213 -3.85 11.64 -2.83
CA ALA A 213 -4.12 12.86 -3.59
C ALA A 213 -4.30 12.51 -5.07
N HIS A 214 -5.20 13.22 -5.74
CA HIS A 214 -5.52 12.98 -7.14
C HIS A 214 -5.56 14.30 -7.91
N LYS A 215 -5.28 14.25 -9.21
CA LYS A 215 -5.46 15.39 -10.12
C LYS A 215 -6.79 15.24 -10.82
N VAL A 216 -7.73 16.13 -10.54
CA VAL A 216 -9.01 16.21 -11.26
C VAL A 216 -8.89 17.25 -12.36
N GLN A 217 -9.19 16.86 -13.59
CA GLN A 217 -8.77 17.59 -14.79
C GLN A 217 -9.95 17.82 -15.73
N VAL A 218 -10.31 19.08 -15.97
CA VAL A 218 -11.33 19.47 -16.95
C VAL A 218 -10.62 19.89 -18.22
N GLN A 219 -10.60 19.01 -19.21
CA GLN A 219 -9.94 19.23 -20.49
C GLN A 219 -10.91 19.81 -21.52
N TYR A 220 -10.72 21.07 -21.88
CA TYR A 220 -11.38 21.71 -23.01
C TYR A 220 -10.69 21.26 -24.30
N ASP A 221 -11.42 20.56 -25.18
CA ASP A 221 -10.83 19.79 -26.28
C ASP A 221 -11.30 20.19 -27.68
N ASN A 222 -12.25 21.12 -27.78
CA ASN A 222 -12.84 21.52 -29.06
C ASN A 222 -12.84 23.04 -29.28
N ASP A 223 -11.83 23.77 -28.79
CA ASP A 223 -11.63 25.18 -29.13
C ASP A 223 -11.62 25.43 -30.65
N ALA A 224 -12.30 26.51 -31.07
CA ALA A 224 -12.29 26.99 -32.44
C ALA A 224 -12.90 28.39 -32.54
N VAL A 225 -12.28 29.23 -33.37
CA VAL A 225 -12.88 30.49 -33.85
C VAL A 225 -13.56 30.26 -35.20
N VAL A 226 -14.87 30.53 -35.28
CA VAL A 226 -15.66 30.38 -36.51
C VAL A 226 -16.39 31.69 -36.81
N ASN A 227 -16.14 32.27 -37.99
CA ASN A 227 -16.74 33.54 -38.41
C ASN A 227 -16.59 34.68 -37.37
N GLY A 228 -15.45 34.72 -36.67
CA GLY A 228 -15.17 35.71 -35.62
C GLY A 228 -15.87 35.44 -34.28
N GLN A 229 -16.66 34.37 -34.17
CA GLN A 229 -17.15 33.88 -32.87
C GLN A 229 -16.13 32.91 -32.29
N ASP A 230 -15.82 33.08 -31.02
CA ASP A 230 -14.92 32.19 -30.29
C ASP A 230 -15.74 31.14 -29.53
N ARG A 231 -15.31 29.88 -29.60
CA ARG A 231 -15.89 28.82 -28.77
C ARG A 231 -15.11 28.83 -27.47
N SER A 232 -15.80 28.85 -26.35
CA SER A 232 -15.11 28.94 -25.06
C SER A 232 -15.84 28.13 -24.01
N LEU A 233 -15.08 27.54 -23.11
CA LEU A 233 -15.59 26.84 -21.93
C LEU A 233 -15.45 27.74 -20.70
N PHE A 234 -16.51 27.81 -19.89
CA PHE A 234 -16.51 28.50 -18.62
C PHE A 234 -16.76 27.48 -17.51
N VAL A 235 -15.79 27.30 -16.63
CA VAL A 235 -15.92 26.46 -15.44
C VAL A 235 -16.15 27.37 -14.25
N ASN A 236 -17.29 27.23 -13.56
CA ASN A 236 -17.60 28.06 -12.40
C ASN A 236 -17.13 27.42 -11.10
N LYS A 237 -17.21 26.08 -11.02
CA LYS A 237 -16.90 25.31 -9.82
C LYS A 237 -16.65 23.85 -10.17
N VAL A 238 -15.68 23.24 -9.50
CA VAL A 238 -15.52 21.78 -9.46
C VAL A 238 -15.82 21.31 -8.05
N THR A 239 -16.66 20.29 -7.90
CA THR A 239 -17.00 19.70 -6.58
C THR A 239 -16.55 18.26 -6.55
N ILE A 240 -15.73 17.88 -5.56
CA ILE A 240 -15.18 16.52 -5.41
C ILE A 240 -15.59 16.01 -4.03
N ASN A 241 -16.44 14.98 -3.96
CA ASN A 241 -16.98 14.46 -2.68
C ASN A 241 -17.50 15.55 -1.73
N GLY A 242 -18.18 16.56 -2.29
CA GLY A 242 -18.73 17.69 -1.53
C GLY A 242 -17.75 18.86 -1.30
N HIS A 243 -16.46 18.69 -1.59
CA HIS A 243 -15.48 19.79 -1.56
C HIS A 243 -15.60 20.66 -2.80
N ALA A 244 -16.10 21.88 -2.63
CA ALA A 244 -16.20 22.87 -3.68
C ALA A 244 -14.88 23.61 -3.91
N VAL A 245 -14.41 23.62 -5.15
CA VAL A 245 -13.17 24.27 -5.59
C VAL A 245 -13.51 25.31 -6.65
N ALA A 246 -13.10 26.55 -6.39
CA ALA A 246 -13.18 27.61 -7.39
C ALA A 246 -12.08 27.38 -8.45
N PRO A 247 -12.36 27.64 -9.74
CA PRO A 247 -11.37 27.48 -10.82
C PRO A 247 -10.13 28.38 -10.65
N THR A 248 -10.21 29.40 -9.80
CA THR A 248 -9.13 30.34 -9.46
C THR A 248 -8.46 30.03 -8.12
N ALA A 249 -8.79 28.91 -7.47
CA ALA A 249 -8.18 28.54 -6.19
C ALA A 249 -6.67 28.26 -6.35
N SER A 250 -5.92 28.37 -5.25
CA SER A 250 -4.45 28.27 -5.28
C SER A 250 -3.91 26.90 -5.69
N ASN A 251 -4.71 25.85 -5.53
CA ASN A 251 -4.42 24.47 -5.96
C ASN A 251 -4.96 24.17 -7.36
N VAL A 252 -5.33 25.20 -8.14
CA VAL A 252 -5.82 25.05 -9.50
C VAL A 252 -4.86 25.72 -10.48
N THR A 253 -4.52 24.98 -11.52
CA THR A 253 -3.71 25.45 -12.64
C THR A 253 -4.45 25.24 -13.95
N TYR A 254 -4.01 25.93 -15.01
CA TYR A 254 -4.52 25.73 -16.35
C TYR A 254 -3.35 25.50 -17.29
N ASP A 255 -3.24 24.28 -17.81
CA ASP A 255 -2.24 23.88 -18.77
C ASP A 255 -2.79 24.11 -20.18
N LYS A 256 -2.23 25.08 -20.90
CA LYS A 256 -2.75 25.50 -22.21
C LYS A 256 -2.26 24.53 -23.29
N GLY A 257 -3.17 24.12 -24.17
CA GLY A 257 -2.88 23.18 -25.24
C GLY A 257 -2.86 21.73 -24.74
N ALA A 258 -1.76 21.04 -24.99
CA ALA A 258 -1.59 19.67 -24.53
C ALA A 258 -1.39 19.64 -23.01
N LEU A 259 -1.89 18.60 -22.34
CA LEU A 259 -1.60 18.36 -20.93
C LEU A 259 -0.16 17.83 -20.80
N ASP A 260 0.82 18.74 -20.81
CA ASP A 260 2.26 18.42 -20.88
C ASP A 260 3.15 19.22 -19.93
N GLY A 261 2.56 20.17 -19.19
CA GLY A 261 3.22 20.96 -18.16
C GLY A 261 4.07 22.13 -18.66
N LYS A 262 4.05 22.48 -19.96
CA LYS A 262 4.91 23.55 -20.50
C LYS A 262 4.28 24.94 -20.42
N ASP A 263 2.98 25.08 -20.66
CA ASP A 263 2.27 26.37 -20.74
C ASP A 263 1.28 26.56 -19.58
N VAL A 264 1.73 26.19 -18.39
CA VAL A 264 0.91 26.20 -17.17
C VAL A 264 0.80 27.61 -16.59
N VAL A 265 -0.45 28.06 -16.45
CA VAL A 265 -0.80 29.32 -15.75
C VAL A 265 -1.64 29.03 -14.51
N LYS A 266 -1.88 30.06 -13.69
CA LYS A 266 -2.84 29.95 -12.58
C LYS A 266 -4.24 29.63 -13.11
N GLY A 267 -4.99 28.87 -12.33
CA GLY A 267 -6.36 28.52 -12.64
C GLY A 267 -7.23 29.75 -12.91
N GLN A 268 -8.17 29.59 -13.84
CA GLN A 268 -9.10 30.62 -14.27
C GLN A 268 -10.43 30.01 -14.69
N ALA A 269 -11.51 30.79 -14.59
CA ALA A 269 -12.85 30.32 -14.93
C ALA A 269 -13.05 30.17 -16.45
N GLY A 270 -12.51 31.10 -17.24
CA GLY A 270 -12.61 31.08 -18.70
C GLY A 270 -11.46 30.32 -19.35
N LEU A 271 -11.78 29.26 -20.08
CA LEU A 271 -10.86 28.50 -20.91
C LEU A 271 -11.12 28.91 -22.37
N TRP A 272 -10.33 29.86 -22.83
CA TRP A 272 -10.41 30.49 -24.15
C TRP A 272 -9.66 29.72 -25.24
N TRP A 273 -8.87 28.73 -24.85
CA TRP A 273 -8.11 27.90 -25.75
C TRP A 273 -8.25 26.44 -25.34
N ASN A 274 -7.96 25.51 -26.24
CA ASN A 274 -7.77 24.12 -25.83
C ASN A 274 -6.77 24.06 -24.68
N GLY A 275 -7.04 23.19 -23.71
CA GLY A 275 -6.22 23.08 -22.50
C GLY A 275 -6.95 22.39 -21.37
N THR A 276 -6.26 22.22 -20.25
CA THR A 276 -6.77 21.45 -19.12
C THR A 276 -6.71 22.27 -17.83
N LEU A 277 -7.86 22.53 -17.22
CA LEU A 277 -7.92 23.05 -15.86
C LEU A 277 -7.66 21.89 -14.90
N VAL A 278 -6.59 21.98 -14.12
CA VAL A 278 -6.12 20.92 -13.20
C VAL A 278 -6.36 21.36 -11.77
N VAL A 279 -7.18 20.61 -11.06
CA VAL A 279 -7.36 20.71 -9.61
C VAL A 279 -6.44 19.69 -8.94
N ASP A 280 -5.45 20.16 -8.19
CA ASP A 280 -4.65 19.33 -7.30
C ASP A 280 -5.46 19.06 -6.03
N ALA A 281 -6.19 17.94 -6.03
CA ALA A 281 -7.08 17.55 -4.94
C ALA A 281 -6.29 16.83 -3.84
N ASP A 282 -6.37 17.35 -2.62
CA ASP A 282 -5.69 16.76 -1.47
C ASP A 282 -6.28 15.40 -1.11
N LYS A 283 -5.46 14.52 -0.54
CA LYS A 283 -5.87 13.19 -0.09
C LYS A 283 -7.04 13.21 0.90
N SER A 284 -7.22 14.28 1.67
CA SER A 284 -8.33 14.44 2.61
C SER A 284 -9.71 14.46 1.95
N TRP A 285 -9.80 14.68 0.62
CA TRP A 285 -11.06 14.67 -0.13
C TRP A 285 -11.48 13.26 -0.57
N PHE A 286 -10.62 12.27 -0.35
CA PHE A 286 -10.82 10.88 -0.73
C PHE A 286 -10.72 9.97 0.51
N PRO A 287 -11.50 10.18 1.58
CA PRO A 287 -11.35 9.42 2.80
C PRO A 287 -11.63 7.93 2.59
N SER A 288 -10.87 7.07 3.24
CA SER A 288 -11.20 5.65 3.33
C SER A 288 -12.57 5.46 3.99
N ALA A 289 -13.32 4.44 3.55
CA ALA A 289 -14.69 4.18 4.01
C ALA A 289 -14.83 4.01 5.54
N GLY A 290 -13.72 3.87 6.29
CA GLY A 290 -13.69 3.82 7.75
C GLY A 290 -13.58 5.16 8.48
N THR A 291 -13.19 6.25 7.83
CA THR A 291 -12.97 7.58 8.48
C THR A 291 -14.05 8.60 8.15
N GLY A 292 -14.75 8.48 7.02
CA GLY A 292 -15.83 9.41 6.62
C GLY A 292 -17.15 9.23 7.38
N ALA A 293 -17.45 8.02 7.83
CA ALA A 293 -18.71 7.72 8.54
C ALA A 293 -18.79 8.42 9.91
N VAL A 294 -17.66 8.54 10.62
CA VAL A 294 -17.61 9.21 11.93
C VAL A 294 -17.69 10.74 11.82
N ALA A 295 -17.06 11.35 10.82
CA ALA A 295 -17.10 12.81 10.63
C ALA A 295 -18.49 13.31 10.20
N SER A 296 -19.17 12.57 9.31
CA SER A 296 -20.54 12.89 8.87
C SER A 296 -21.56 12.71 10.01
N ALA A 297 -21.41 11.66 10.82
CA ALA A 297 -22.27 11.43 12.00
C ALA A 297 -22.09 12.50 13.09
N LEU A 298 -20.87 13.01 13.30
CA LEU A 298 -20.60 14.09 14.26
C LEU A 298 -21.17 15.45 13.83
N SER A 299 -21.14 15.77 12.53
CA SER A 299 -21.75 17.00 11.98
C SER A 299 -23.28 16.94 11.93
N ALA A 300 -23.84 15.77 11.61
CA ALA A 300 -25.29 15.56 11.60
C ALA A 300 -25.87 15.55 13.03
N GLY A 301 -25.14 15.01 14.02
CA GLY A 301 -25.54 14.99 15.42
C GLY A 301 -25.58 16.36 16.10
N HIS A 302 -24.74 17.32 15.68
CA HIS A 302 -24.76 18.68 16.23
C HIS A 302 -25.88 19.57 15.67
N SER A 303 -26.39 19.25 14.48
CA SER A 303 -27.40 20.06 13.78
C SER A 303 -28.84 19.68 14.15
N ALA A 304 -29.05 18.50 14.73
CA ALA A 304 -30.36 17.95 15.07
C ALA A 304 -30.80 18.22 16.53
N ALA A 305 -29.95 18.84 17.36
CA ALA A 305 -30.17 19.00 18.81
C ALA A 305 -30.71 20.38 19.24
N GLN A 306 -31.37 21.12 18.34
CA GLN A 306 -32.12 22.35 18.70
C GLN A 306 -33.54 22.32 18.13
N SER A 307 -34.45 21.58 18.79
CA SER A 307 -35.87 21.96 18.92
C SER A 307 -36.63 21.10 19.93
N ALA A 308 -37.16 21.80 20.93
CA ALA A 308 -38.42 21.64 21.66
C ALA A 308 -38.79 20.31 22.35
N ASP A 309 -38.93 20.47 23.67
CA ASP A 309 -39.72 19.74 24.67
C ASP A 309 -39.26 18.36 25.15
N GLY A 310 -38.92 18.34 26.43
CA GLY A 310 -38.29 17.26 27.16
C GLY A 310 -39.09 15.96 27.25
N GLN A 311 -38.36 14.85 27.15
CA GLN A 311 -38.15 13.90 28.24
C GLN A 311 -36.82 13.17 28.00
N ASP A 312 -35.85 13.39 28.91
CA ASP A 312 -34.50 12.85 28.87
C ASP A 312 -34.45 11.43 29.47
N THR A 313 -34.13 10.42 28.65
CA THR A 313 -33.36 9.19 28.97
C THR A 313 -32.91 8.66 27.60
N VAL A 314 -31.64 8.41 27.26
CA VAL A 314 -30.73 7.35 27.74
C VAL A 314 -29.33 7.66 27.16
N TRP A 315 -28.30 8.05 27.93
CA TRP A 315 -26.88 8.03 27.49
C TRP A 315 -25.81 8.25 28.60
N GLN A 316 -25.96 7.70 29.81
CA GLN A 316 -24.91 7.87 30.85
C GLN A 316 -24.57 6.67 31.73
N HIS A 317 -24.59 5.41 31.27
CA HIS A 317 -23.99 4.33 32.07
C HIS A 317 -23.10 3.41 31.23
N LEU A 318 -21.83 3.80 31.08
CA LEU A 318 -20.69 2.87 31.24
C LEU A 318 -19.37 3.65 31.45
N VAL A 319 -19.22 4.24 32.63
CA VAL A 319 -17.90 4.52 33.21
C VAL A 319 -17.88 3.85 34.58
N ALA A 320 -16.77 3.15 34.86
CA ALA A 320 -16.41 2.45 36.09
C ALA A 320 -16.66 0.93 36.14
N GLN A 321 -15.73 0.16 35.55
CA GLN A 321 -14.93 -0.89 36.22
C GLN A 321 -13.61 -0.95 35.42
N GLY A 322 -12.41 -0.59 35.89
CA GLY A 322 -11.84 -0.81 37.22
C GLY A 322 -10.72 -1.86 37.07
N LEU A 323 -9.61 -1.49 36.41
CA LEU A 323 -8.33 -2.19 36.60
C LEU A 323 -7.90 -1.90 38.04
N GLU A 324 -7.79 -2.92 38.90
CA GLU A 324 -7.08 -2.78 40.17
C GLU A 324 -5.76 -3.55 40.14
N ALA A 325 -4.72 -2.77 40.42
CA ALA A 325 -3.36 -3.18 40.70
C ALA A 325 -3.26 -3.83 42.09
N ALA A 326 -2.26 -4.70 42.23
CA ALA A 326 -1.89 -5.35 43.48
C ALA A 326 -1.56 -4.34 44.62
N PRO A 327 -1.91 -4.65 45.89
CA PRO A 327 -1.42 -3.87 47.02
C PRO A 327 -0.18 -4.50 47.66
N SER A 328 0.76 -3.62 48.02
CA SER A 328 1.94 -3.85 48.86
C SER A 328 1.64 -3.66 50.35
N HIS A 329 2.50 -4.29 51.18
CA HIS A 329 2.50 -4.51 52.64
C HIS A 329 2.37 -3.33 53.64
N GLY A 330 1.98 -3.73 54.87
CA GLY A 330 2.40 -3.22 56.21
C GLY A 330 1.25 -3.28 57.24
N ASP A 331 1.33 -3.76 58.49
CA ASP A 331 2.37 -4.41 59.30
C ASP A 331 1.72 -5.00 60.60
N HIS A 332 2.47 -5.81 61.37
CA HIS A 332 2.28 -6.30 62.77
C HIS A 332 1.56 -7.64 63.13
N ALA A 333 2.40 -8.68 63.34
CA ALA A 333 2.84 -9.24 64.64
C ALA A 333 2.53 -10.73 65.00
N THR A 334 3.60 -11.39 65.49
CA THR A 334 3.77 -12.70 66.19
C THR A 334 3.90 -13.95 65.29
N SER A 335 4.81 -14.91 65.47
CA SER A 335 6.06 -15.08 66.26
C SER A 335 6.72 -16.42 65.86
N PHE A 336 8.03 -16.52 66.07
CA PHE A 336 8.85 -17.72 66.37
C PHE A 336 9.76 -18.37 65.30
N TYR A 337 11.05 -18.37 65.69
CA TYR A 337 12.20 -19.24 65.46
C TYR A 337 13.30 -18.86 64.45
N ASP A 338 14.47 -18.64 65.07
CA ASP A 338 15.84 -18.47 64.61
C ASP A 338 16.28 -19.41 63.48
N VAL A 339 17.24 -18.96 62.65
CA VAL A 339 18.68 -19.33 62.73
C VAL A 339 19.43 -18.71 61.53
N VAL A 340 20.50 -17.96 61.85
CA VAL A 340 21.60 -17.45 60.99
C VAL A 340 22.77 -18.46 61.16
N PRO A 341 23.74 -18.72 60.24
CA PRO A 341 24.52 -17.70 59.53
C PRO A 341 25.07 -18.01 58.10
N PRO A 342 25.82 -17.06 57.49
CA PRO A 342 26.20 -17.02 56.06
C PRO A 342 27.72 -17.16 55.81
N VAL A 343 28.14 -17.32 54.54
CA VAL A 343 29.45 -16.99 53.91
C VAL A 343 29.40 -17.50 52.43
N ASP A 344 30.05 -16.98 51.37
CA ASP A 344 31.26 -16.17 51.18
C ASP A 344 31.27 -15.50 49.78
N ALA A 345 32.09 -14.46 49.67
CA ALA A 345 32.49 -13.74 48.45
C ALA A 345 33.65 -14.44 47.70
N TYR A 346 33.77 -14.28 46.38
CA TYR A 346 35.07 -14.27 45.70
C TYR A 346 35.05 -13.44 44.40
N ALA A 347 36.01 -12.51 44.33
CA ALA A 347 36.43 -11.73 43.17
C ALA A 347 37.65 -12.39 42.48
N HIS A 348 38.23 -11.67 41.49
CA HIS A 348 39.44 -11.91 40.67
C HIS A 348 39.12 -12.35 39.22
N ALA A 349 39.21 -11.52 38.18
CA ALA A 349 40.33 -10.74 37.60
C ALA A 349 41.43 -11.61 36.94
N ALA A 350 41.57 -11.50 35.60
CA ALA A 350 42.84 -11.22 34.91
C ALA A 350 42.69 -11.32 33.37
N ALA A 351 43.29 -10.36 32.68
CA ALA A 351 43.51 -10.26 31.24
C ALA A 351 44.97 -10.57 30.90
N LEU A 352 45.25 -11.11 29.70
CA LEU A 352 46.55 -11.21 28.99
C LEU A 352 46.16 -11.40 27.49
N LEU A 353 46.48 -10.59 26.47
CA LEU A 353 47.71 -9.97 25.94
C LEU A 353 48.77 -10.99 25.48
N GLU A 354 48.98 -11.12 24.16
CA GLU A 354 50.24 -11.51 23.46
C GLU A 354 49.97 -11.52 21.93
N HIS A 355 50.54 -10.60 21.12
CA HIS A 355 51.88 -10.51 20.50
C HIS A 355 52.05 -11.27 19.15
N HIS A 356 52.33 -10.49 18.09
CA HIS A 356 52.74 -10.91 16.74
C HIS A 356 54.06 -11.70 16.72
N PRO A 357 54.33 -12.44 15.63
CA PRO A 357 55.40 -11.96 14.73
C PRO A 357 55.14 -12.15 13.22
N ASP A 358 55.71 -11.23 12.45
CA ASP A 358 55.99 -11.27 11.01
C ASP A 358 57.34 -12.00 10.76
N PRO A 359 57.49 -12.75 9.66
CA PRO A 359 58.81 -12.79 9.01
C PRO A 359 58.77 -12.70 7.46
N LEU A 360 59.62 -11.79 6.97
CA LEU A 360 60.05 -11.58 5.58
C LEU A 360 60.86 -12.75 4.97
N HIS A 361 60.62 -13.03 3.67
CA HIS A 361 61.50 -13.42 2.52
C HIS A 361 62.64 -14.47 2.63
N PRO A 362 62.87 -15.28 1.55
CA PRO A 362 63.87 -14.99 0.48
C PRO A 362 63.39 -15.34 -0.98
N LEU A 363 63.76 -14.60 -2.05
CA LEU A 363 64.79 -14.86 -3.12
C LEU A 363 64.69 -16.28 -3.76
N ASP A 364 64.77 -16.57 -5.07
CA ASP A 364 65.27 -15.90 -6.29
C ASP A 364 64.89 -16.74 -7.57
N ALA A 365 65.08 -16.14 -8.77
CA ALA A 365 65.31 -16.73 -10.12
C ALA A 365 64.11 -17.36 -10.88
N VAL A 366 63.85 -17.13 -12.19
CA VAL A 366 64.64 -16.68 -13.37
C VAL A 366 63.79 -15.75 -14.24
#